data_AF-A0A6M3JFM5-F1
#
_entry.id   AF-A0A6M3JFM5-F1
#
_cell.length_a   1.000
_cell.length_b   1.000
_cell.length_c   1.000
_cell.angle_alpha   90.00
_cell.angle_beta   90.00
_cell.angle_gamma   90.00
#
_symmetry.space_group_name_H-M   'P 1'
#
loop_
_entity.id
_entity.type
_entity.pdbx_description
1 polymer ?
#
loop_
_entity_poly.entity_id
_entity_poly.type
_entity_poly.pdbx_seq_one_letter_code
_entity_poly.pdbx_strand_id
1 'polypeptide(L)'
;MNKRDYREYEKNVKDALAGLAYVSSGPCPDCNECLECDTPDDPSMEWYDLASEPSFSWSSCNVCGSGLGGDRYPAHGADKNGNIIHFDVCTDCYYYMEYGQLDNTTMMEIEEGCSDD
;
A
#
# COMPACT_ATOMS: atom_id res chain seq x y z
N MET A 1 12.09 5.43 11.34
CA MET A 1 12.06 6.37 10.20
C MET A 1 12.27 7.76 10.76
N ASN A 2 13.17 8.58 10.22
CA ASN A 2 13.33 9.98 10.67
C ASN A 2 12.42 10.91 9.86
N LYS A 3 12.33 12.20 10.23
CA LYS A 3 11.47 13.18 9.51
C LYS A 3 11.82 13.37 8.04
N ARG A 4 13.10 13.28 7.66
CA ARG A 4 13.53 13.42 6.25
C ARG A 4 13.03 12.22 5.44
N ASP A 5 13.28 11.02 5.95
CA ASP A 5 12.84 9.78 5.31
C ASP A 5 11.31 9.74 5.18
N TYR A 6 10.59 10.23 6.19
CA TYR A 6 9.13 10.31 6.13
C TYR A 6 8.64 11.29 5.04
N ARG A 7 9.27 12.46 4.87
CA ARG A 7 8.90 13.41 3.81
C ARG A 7 9.16 12.83 2.43
N GLU A 8 10.24 12.08 2.27
CA GLU A 8 10.54 11.38 1.01
C GLU A 8 9.51 10.27 0.75
N TYR A 9 9.21 9.46 1.76
CA TYR A 9 8.14 8.47 1.72
C TYR A 9 6.80 9.10 1.29
N GLU A 10 6.39 10.18 1.96
CA GLU A 10 5.12 10.85 1.70
C GLU A 10 5.06 11.42 0.28
N LYS A 11 6.17 12.02 -0.19
CA LYS A 11 6.27 12.49 -1.58
C LYS A 11 6.12 11.34 -2.57
N ASN A 12 6.82 10.23 -2.36
CA ASN A 12 6.75 9.07 -3.26
C ASN A 12 5.34 8.49 -3.31
N VAL A 13 4.67 8.36 -2.16
CA VAL A 13 3.27 7.93 -2.09
C VAL A 13 2.37 8.88 -2.87
N LYS A 14 2.48 10.20 -2.63
CA LYS A 14 1.66 11.20 -3.35
C LYS A 14 1.89 11.17 -4.86
N ASP A 15 3.14 11.04 -5.29
CA ASP A 15 3.52 10.98 -6.70
C ASP A 15 2.97 9.70 -7.36
N ALA A 16 3.07 8.55 -6.69
CA ALA A 16 2.56 7.27 -7.21
C ALA A 16 1.02 7.24 -7.30
N LEU A 17 0.32 7.89 -6.37
CA LEU A 17 -1.14 7.95 -6.36
C LEU A 17 -1.71 9.12 -7.20
N ALA A 18 -0.85 9.97 -7.76
CA ALA A 18 -1.27 11.11 -8.54
C ALA A 18 -2.04 10.69 -9.80
N GLY A 19 -3.23 11.26 -10.00
CA GLY A 19 -4.07 10.97 -11.17
C GLY A 19 -5.06 9.81 -10.98
N LEU A 20 -5.01 9.13 -9.83
CA LEU A 20 -6.05 8.21 -9.42
C LEU A 20 -7.26 8.98 -8.89
N ALA A 21 -8.46 8.54 -9.26
CA ALA A 21 -9.72 9.08 -8.76
C ALA A 21 -10.05 8.52 -7.37
N TYR A 22 -9.67 7.27 -7.11
CA TYR A 22 -9.82 6.60 -5.83
C TYR A 22 -8.73 5.56 -5.63
N VAL A 23 -8.44 5.27 -4.36
CA VAL A 23 -7.52 4.23 -3.89
C VAL A 23 -8.18 3.48 -2.76
N SER A 24 -7.94 2.18 -2.66
CA SER A 24 -8.40 1.32 -1.57
C SER A 24 -7.32 0.31 -1.24
N SER A 25 -7.20 0.01 0.05
CA SER A 25 -6.49 -1.18 0.49
C SER A 25 -7.32 -2.43 0.13
N GLY A 26 -6.66 -3.59 0.00
CA GLY A 26 -7.32 -4.88 -0.25
C GLY A 26 -7.58 -5.22 -1.72
N PRO A 27 -8.15 -6.40 -1.98
CA PRO A 27 -8.48 -6.88 -3.32
C PRO A 27 -9.66 -6.12 -3.91
N CYS A 28 -9.68 -6.00 -5.24
CA CYS A 28 -10.81 -5.39 -5.95
C CYS A 28 -11.92 -6.43 -6.14
N PRO A 29 -13.16 -6.19 -5.65
CA PRO A 29 -14.19 -7.22 -5.59
C PRO A 29 -14.73 -7.69 -6.94
N ASP A 30 -14.56 -6.90 -7.99
CA ASP A 30 -15.01 -7.21 -9.34
C ASP A 30 -13.83 -7.43 -10.31
N CYS A 31 -12.59 -7.56 -9.81
CA CYS A 31 -11.44 -7.79 -10.68
C CYS A 31 -11.12 -9.28 -10.82
N ASN A 32 -11.19 -9.78 -12.05
CA ASN A 32 -10.80 -11.16 -12.36
C ASN A 32 -9.36 -11.46 -11.94
N GLU A 33 -8.42 -10.50 -12.02
CA GLU A 33 -7.04 -10.72 -11.56
C GLU A 33 -6.95 -10.97 -10.06
N CYS A 34 -7.81 -10.34 -9.25
CA CYS A 34 -7.88 -10.58 -7.81
C CYS A 34 -8.67 -11.86 -7.47
N LEU A 35 -9.66 -12.22 -8.29
CA LEU A 35 -10.49 -13.42 -8.12
C LEU A 35 -9.77 -14.71 -8.54
N GLU A 36 -8.77 -14.62 -9.40
CA GLU A 36 -7.93 -15.75 -9.82
C GLU A 36 -6.82 -16.10 -8.81
N CYS A 37 -6.63 -15.29 -7.76
CA CYS A 37 -5.74 -15.59 -6.65
C CYS A 37 -6.39 -16.64 -5.72
N ASP A 38 -6.07 -17.91 -5.94
CA ASP A 38 -6.46 -19.07 -5.14
C ASP A 38 -7.93 -19.09 -4.71
N THR A 39 -8.77 -19.74 -5.52
CA THR A 39 -10.08 -20.18 -5.01
C THR A 39 -9.83 -20.98 -3.73
N PRO A 40 -10.45 -20.61 -2.60
CA PRO A 40 -10.20 -21.27 -1.33
C PRO A 40 -10.30 -22.79 -1.49
N ASP A 41 -9.26 -23.51 -1.09
CA ASP A 41 -9.35 -24.98 -0.91
C ASP A 41 -10.40 -25.32 0.17
N ASP A 42 -10.65 -24.37 1.08
CA ASP A 42 -11.69 -24.43 2.10
C ASP A 42 -12.91 -23.57 1.72
N PRO A 43 -14.06 -24.18 1.37
CA PRO A 43 -15.27 -23.45 0.99
C PRO A 43 -15.89 -22.62 2.15
N SER A 44 -15.35 -22.72 3.37
CA SER A 44 -15.75 -21.87 4.50
C SER A 44 -14.99 -20.55 4.58
N MET A 45 -13.90 -20.40 3.82
CA MET A 45 -13.11 -19.18 3.77
C MET A 45 -13.63 -18.28 2.65
N GLU A 46 -13.99 -17.04 2.97
CA GLU A 46 -14.42 -16.10 1.94
C GLU A 46 -13.21 -15.71 1.09
N TRP A 47 -13.35 -15.77 -0.24
CA TRP A 47 -12.27 -15.44 -1.18
C TRP A 47 -11.64 -14.06 -0.91
N TYR A 48 -12.43 -13.14 -0.34
CA TYR A 48 -11.98 -11.81 0.05
C TYR A 48 -10.95 -11.84 1.17
N ASP A 49 -11.09 -12.74 2.14
CA ASP A 49 -10.17 -12.85 3.28
C ASP A 49 -8.80 -13.36 2.80
N LEU A 50 -8.78 -14.39 1.94
CA LEU A 50 -7.56 -14.91 1.31
C LEU A 50 -6.87 -13.88 0.44
N ALA A 51 -7.63 -13.24 -0.45
CA ALA A 51 -7.10 -12.23 -1.34
C ALA A 51 -6.71 -10.93 -0.61
N SER A 52 -6.97 -10.82 0.69
CA SER A 52 -6.50 -9.72 1.54
C SER A 52 -5.27 -10.10 2.38
N GLU A 53 -4.85 -11.37 2.39
CA GLU A 53 -3.71 -11.80 3.19
C GLU A 53 -2.40 -11.23 2.64
N PRO A 54 -1.52 -10.73 3.51
CA PRO A 54 -0.20 -10.31 3.08
C PRO A 54 0.64 -11.50 2.65
N SER A 55 1.46 -11.31 1.62
CA SER A 55 2.51 -12.25 1.25
C SER A 55 3.89 -11.64 1.53
N PHE A 56 4.90 -12.47 1.80
CA PHE A 56 6.26 -11.94 1.95
C PHE A 56 6.90 -11.76 0.57
N SER A 57 7.53 -10.61 0.32
CA SER A 57 8.22 -10.32 -0.95
C SER A 57 9.53 -9.58 -0.76
N TRP A 58 10.47 -9.81 -1.66
CA TRP A 58 11.70 -9.02 -1.81
C TRP A 58 11.56 -7.91 -2.87
N SER A 59 10.43 -7.84 -3.57
CA SER A 59 10.16 -6.82 -4.58
C SER A 59 9.89 -5.46 -3.94
N SER A 60 10.23 -4.39 -4.66
CA SER A 60 9.98 -3.03 -4.17
C SER A 60 8.48 -2.74 -4.05
N CYS A 61 8.09 -1.99 -3.02
CA CYS A 61 6.73 -1.49 -2.87
C CYS A 61 6.34 -0.64 -4.09
N ASN A 62 5.18 -0.91 -4.70
CA ASN A 62 4.75 -0.21 -5.90
C ASN A 62 4.43 1.27 -5.69
N VAL A 63 4.24 1.68 -4.42
CA VAL A 63 3.80 3.03 -4.08
C VAL A 63 4.95 3.87 -3.52
N CYS A 64 5.57 3.48 -2.41
CA CYS A 64 6.69 4.26 -1.85
C CYS A 64 8.05 3.96 -2.49
N GLY A 65 8.15 2.89 -3.29
CA GLY A 65 9.40 2.46 -3.93
C GLY A 65 10.40 1.77 -2.98
N SER A 66 10.05 1.53 -1.71
CA SER A 66 10.95 0.88 -0.75
C SER A 66 11.37 -0.51 -1.25
N GLY A 67 12.67 -0.76 -1.35
CA GLY A 67 13.27 -2.04 -1.72
C GLY A 67 13.50 -2.98 -0.55
N LEU A 68 13.01 -2.65 0.65
CA LEU A 68 13.11 -3.54 1.81
C LEU A 68 12.17 -4.74 1.63
N GLY A 69 12.71 -5.93 1.88
CA GLY A 69 11.90 -7.15 1.94
C GLY A 69 10.94 -7.12 3.13
N GLY A 70 9.75 -7.67 2.95
CA GLY A 70 8.71 -7.69 3.97
C GLY A 70 7.35 -8.05 3.41
N ASP A 71 6.35 -7.89 4.27
CA ASP A 71 4.96 -8.16 3.91
C ASP A 71 4.45 -7.18 2.86
N ARG A 72 3.58 -7.72 2.02
CA ARG A 72 3.09 -7.15 0.79
C ARG A 72 1.59 -7.37 0.71
N TYR A 73 0.87 -6.26 0.79
CA TYR A 73 -0.58 -6.23 0.82
C TYR A 73 -1.10 -5.88 -0.57
N PRO A 74 -2.18 -6.53 -1.01
CA PRO A 74 -2.89 -6.11 -2.20
C PRO A 74 -3.54 -4.75 -1.94
N ALA A 75 -3.45 -3.88 -2.93
CA ALA A 75 -4.18 -2.63 -2.98
C ALA A 75 -4.56 -2.31 -4.42
N HIS A 76 -5.51 -1.41 -4.60
CA HIS A 76 -5.93 -1.00 -5.92
C HIS A 76 -6.32 0.47 -5.96
N GLY A 77 -6.23 1.06 -7.13
CA GLY A 77 -6.83 2.35 -7.42
C GLY A 77 -7.50 2.32 -8.78
N ALA A 78 -8.24 3.37 -9.10
CA ALA A 78 -8.66 3.58 -10.47
C ALA A 78 -8.36 4.98 -10.95
N ASP A 79 -8.03 5.09 -12.22
CA ASP A 79 -7.89 6.38 -12.87
C ASP A 79 -9.25 7.04 -13.13
N LYS A 80 -9.23 8.27 -13.64
CA LYS A 80 -10.43 9.03 -14.00
C LYS A 80 -11.29 8.38 -15.11
N ASN A 81 -10.78 7.37 -15.81
CA ASN A 81 -11.48 6.64 -16.86
C ASN A 81 -12.05 5.31 -16.34
N GLY A 82 -11.82 4.97 -15.07
CA GLY A 82 -12.23 3.70 -14.47
C GLY A 82 -11.28 2.53 -14.75
N ASN A 83 -10.07 2.79 -15.26
CA ASN A 83 -9.06 1.73 -15.40
C ASN A 83 -8.53 1.37 -14.02
N ILE A 84 -8.64 0.09 -13.63
CA ILE A 84 -8.10 -0.42 -12.37
C ILE A 84 -6.59 -0.59 -12.48
N ILE A 85 -5.89 -0.15 -11.45
CA ILE A 85 -4.45 -0.30 -11.29
C ILE A 85 -4.22 -1.08 -9.99
N HIS A 86 -3.55 -2.21 -10.11
CA HIS A 86 -3.18 -3.06 -8.97
C HIS A 86 -1.83 -2.65 -8.40
N PHE A 87 -1.75 -2.69 -7.08
CA PHE A 87 -0.52 -2.43 -6.35
C PHE A 87 -0.25 -3.58 -5.39
N ASP A 88 1.04 -3.88 -5.28
CA ASP A 88 1.61 -4.62 -4.17
C ASP A 88 2.36 -3.64 -3.25
N VAL A 89 1.85 -3.45 -2.04
CA VAL A 89 2.26 -2.36 -1.14
C VAL A 89 2.83 -2.87 0.19
N CYS A 90 3.83 -2.18 0.72
CA CYS A 90 4.31 -2.45 2.07
C CYS A 90 3.25 -2.06 3.12
N THR A 91 3.43 -2.58 4.35
CA THR A 91 2.58 -2.28 5.52
C THR A 91 2.34 -0.78 5.72
N ASP A 92 3.37 0.06 5.56
CA ASP A 92 3.25 1.51 5.74
C ASP A 92 2.31 2.13 4.69
N CYS A 93 2.44 1.73 3.43
CA CYS A 93 1.58 2.20 2.35
C CYS A 93 0.16 1.67 2.47
N TYR A 94 -0.01 0.42 2.91
CA TYR A 94 -1.32 -0.16 3.24
C TYR A 94 -2.05 0.72 4.26
N TYR A 95 -1.40 1.05 5.38
CA TYR A 95 -1.99 1.91 6.41
C TYR A 95 -2.20 3.35 5.96
N TYR A 96 -1.32 3.87 5.12
CA TYR A 96 -1.52 5.20 4.53
C TYR A 96 -2.78 5.25 3.65
N MET A 97 -3.07 4.20 2.90
CA MET A 97 -4.29 4.14 2.07
C MET A 97 -5.54 4.01 2.94
N GLU A 98 -5.48 3.22 4.02
CA GLU A 98 -6.61 2.97 4.90
C GLU A 98 -6.96 4.17 5.79
N TYR A 99 -5.94 4.83 6.34
CA TYR A 99 -6.10 5.86 7.38
C TYR A 99 -5.61 7.25 6.98
N GLY A 100 -4.97 7.37 5.82
CA GLY A 100 -4.39 8.63 5.35
C GLY A 100 -3.03 8.94 5.96
N GLN A 101 -2.65 10.21 5.90
CA GLN A 101 -1.41 10.71 6.51
C GLN A 101 -1.48 10.64 8.03
N LEU A 102 -0.34 10.35 8.66
CA LEU A 102 -0.16 10.60 10.08
C LEU A 102 -0.48 12.07 10.38
N ASP A 103 -1.25 12.32 11.44
CA ASP A 103 -1.56 13.68 11.83
C ASP A 103 -0.32 14.40 12.35
N ASN A 104 -0.39 15.74 12.38
CA ASN A 104 0.73 16.58 12.78
C ASN A 104 1.27 16.27 14.18
N THR A 105 0.44 15.74 15.08
CA THR A 105 0.82 15.33 16.44
C THR A 105 1.73 14.12 16.39
N THR A 106 1.33 13.07 15.68
CA THR A 106 2.17 11.87 15.49
C THR A 106 3.48 12.22 14.75
N MET A 107 3.42 13.16 13.81
CA MET A 107 4.60 13.67 13.11
C MET A 107 5.61 14.40 14.00
N MET A 108 5.16 15.00 15.12
CA MET A 108 6.04 15.67 16.08
C MET A 108 6.81 14.69 16.97
N GLU A 109 6.31 13.46 17.14
CA GLU A 109 6.93 12.41 17.97
C GLU A 109 8.05 11.66 17.22
N ILE A 110 8.13 11.80 15.89
CA ILE A 110 9.19 11.21 15.08
C ILE A 110 10.50 12.00 15.29
N GLU A 111 11.56 11.31 15.70
CA GLU A 111 12.88 11.89 15.95
C GLU A 111 13.42 12.66 14.71
N GLU A 112 14.01 13.84 14.96
CA GLU A 112 14.85 14.51 13.97
C GLU A 112 16.17 13.75 13.87
N GLY A 113 16.31 12.93 12.84
CA GLY A 113 17.57 12.23 12.58
C GLY A 113 18.70 13.26 12.41
N CYS A 114 19.83 13.03 13.09
CA CYS A 114 21.03 13.84 12.94
C CYS A 114 21.46 13.87 11.47
N SER A 115 21.60 15.07 10.90
CA SER A 115 22.28 15.25 9.62
C SER A 115 23.79 15.13 9.87
N ASP A 116 24.39 14.01 9.46
CA ASP A 116 25.84 13.92 9.33
C ASP A 116 26.25 14.71 8.08
N ASP A 117 26.74 15.94 8.30
CA ASP A 117 27.40 16.80 7.29
C ASP A 117 28.76 16.24 6.85
#